data_AF-A0A7S6MXB1-F1
#
_entry.id   AF-A0A7S6MXB1-F1
#
_cell.length_a   1.000
_cell.length_b   1.000
_cell.length_c   1.000
_cell.angle_alpha   90.00
_cell.angle_beta   90.00
_cell.angle_gamma   90.00
#
_symmetry.space_group_name_H-M   'P 1'
#
loop_
_entity.id
_entity.type
_entity.pdbx_description
1 polymer ?
#
loop_
_entity_poly.entity_id
_entity_poly.type
_entity_poly.pdbx_seq_one_letter_code
_entity_poly.pdbx_strand_id
1 'polypeptide(L)'
;MPYLYALVVFISATIWLLPPVRQYKTKFFYFFLLLGLADALPWMVIRVFYFKILSYYLVVSCLLLFSLFDKETLKQKFLLVILLFITVIVIAYGFTNPGYHRLLFFVLHGLILLRITHLMGLELLRTRSLNLFFVVLVFYELLTLAKFFEILVKVADLSVLTNFYIVTGVQIAIGIFFTIFREDNRRLSVKLE
;
A
#
# COMPACT_ATOMS: atom_id res chain seq x y z
N MET A 1 -20.14 9.80 -16.21
CA MET A 1 -19.52 9.25 -14.98
C MET A 1 -18.41 8.21 -15.23
N PRO A 2 -18.53 7.19 -16.10
CA PRO A 2 -17.50 6.15 -16.22
C PRO A 2 -16.15 6.68 -16.77
N TYR A 3 -16.19 7.67 -17.65
CA TYR A 3 -14.97 8.31 -18.20
C TYR A 3 -14.16 9.07 -17.14
N LEU A 4 -14.83 9.77 -16.22
CA LEU A 4 -14.15 10.49 -15.14
C LEU A 4 -13.48 9.52 -14.16
N TYR A 5 -14.18 8.45 -13.80
CA TYR A 5 -13.62 7.38 -12.99
C TYR A 5 -12.37 6.77 -13.65
N ALA A 6 -12.47 6.41 -14.94
CA ALA A 6 -11.36 5.85 -15.69
C ALA A 6 -10.16 6.82 -15.78
N LEU A 7 -10.42 8.11 -15.99
CA LEU A 7 -9.39 9.15 -16.02
C LEU A 7 -8.65 9.25 -14.68
N VAL A 8 -9.38 9.29 -13.56
CA VAL A 8 -8.79 9.39 -12.21
C VAL A 8 -7.95 8.14 -11.91
N VAL A 9 -8.45 6.94 -12.22
CA VAL A 9 -7.70 5.69 -12.05
C VAL A 9 -6.43 5.69 -12.91
N PHE A 10 -6.52 6.13 -14.16
CA PHE A 10 -5.37 6.20 -15.07
C PHE A 10 -4.30 7.18 -14.57
N ILE A 11 -4.71 8.37 -14.13
CA ILE A 11 -3.80 9.37 -13.54
C ILE A 11 -3.14 8.81 -12.28
N SER A 12 -3.90 8.20 -11.37
CA SER A 12 -3.37 7.57 -10.16
C SER A 12 -2.33 6.50 -10.48
N ALA A 13 -2.66 5.57 -11.37
CA ALA A 13 -1.75 4.49 -11.78
C ALA A 13 -0.46 5.03 -12.39
N THR A 14 -0.56 6.04 -13.25
CA THR A 14 0.60 6.69 -13.87
C THR A 14 1.49 7.35 -12.83
N ILE A 15 0.90 8.07 -11.86
CA ILE A 15 1.64 8.74 -10.80
C ILE A 15 2.32 7.72 -9.89
N TRP A 16 1.67 6.63 -9.52
CA TRP A 16 2.26 5.61 -8.64
C TRP A 16 3.40 4.80 -9.28
N LEU A 17 3.56 4.85 -10.61
CA LEU A 17 4.72 4.29 -11.29
C LEU A 17 5.99 5.15 -11.18
N LEU A 18 5.88 6.40 -10.73
CA LEU A 18 7.01 7.34 -10.62
C LEU A 18 7.82 7.22 -9.31
N PRO A 19 7.22 7.07 -8.11
CA PRO A 19 7.96 6.89 -6.86
C PRO A 19 9.06 5.82 -6.89
N PRO A 20 8.89 4.62 -7.49
CA PRO A 20 9.95 3.60 -7.55
C PRO A 20 11.25 4.13 -8.18
N VAL A 21 11.14 4.95 -9.23
CA VAL A 21 12.30 5.56 -9.90
C VAL A 21 13.04 6.46 -8.92
N ARG A 22 12.31 7.28 -8.15
CA ARG A 22 12.91 8.18 -7.16
C ARG A 22 13.52 7.42 -5.99
N GLN A 23 12.83 6.38 -5.53
CA GLN A 23 13.23 5.55 -4.39
C GLN A 23 14.26 4.46 -4.77
N TYR A 24 14.82 4.47 -5.98
CA TYR A 24 15.82 3.49 -6.39
C TYR A 24 17.02 3.43 -5.41
N LYS A 25 17.40 2.20 -5.05
CA LYS A 25 18.42 1.86 -4.04
C LYS A 25 18.09 2.27 -2.59
N THR A 26 16.88 2.76 -2.30
CA THR A 26 16.42 2.97 -0.93
C THR A 26 15.76 1.71 -0.37
N LYS A 27 15.50 1.69 0.95
CA LYS A 27 14.80 0.59 1.61
C LYS A 27 13.37 0.41 1.07
N PHE A 28 12.71 1.51 0.69
CA PHE A 28 11.32 1.48 0.21
C PHE A 28 11.18 1.23 -1.30
N PHE A 29 12.27 1.00 -2.04
CA PHE A 29 12.20 0.78 -3.49
C PHE A 29 11.16 -0.29 -3.87
N TYR A 30 11.26 -1.49 -3.28
CA TYR A 30 10.36 -2.60 -3.60
C TYR A 30 8.93 -2.34 -3.15
N PHE A 31 8.74 -1.62 -2.04
CA PHE A 31 7.42 -1.21 -1.56
C PHE A 31 6.73 -0.33 -2.60
N PHE A 32 7.38 0.75 -3.05
CA PHE A 32 6.80 1.62 -4.06
C PHE A 32 6.65 0.93 -5.42
N LEU A 33 7.59 0.06 -5.80
CA LEU A 33 7.51 -0.69 -7.05
C LEU A 33 6.25 -1.56 -7.08
N LEU A 34 6.06 -2.36 -6.02
CA LEU A 34 4.87 -3.21 -5.88
C LEU A 34 3.60 -2.37 -5.85
N LEU A 35 3.63 -1.21 -5.19
CA LEU A 35 2.47 -0.32 -5.10
C LEU A 35 2.08 0.27 -6.47
N GLY A 36 3.04 0.75 -7.25
CA GLY A 36 2.78 1.23 -8.62
C GLY A 36 2.31 0.13 -9.56
N LEU A 37 2.88 -1.07 -9.44
CA LEU A 37 2.42 -2.22 -10.22
C LEU A 37 1.01 -2.67 -9.82
N ALA A 38 0.63 -2.51 -8.55
CA ALA A 38 -0.70 -2.83 -8.03
C ALA A 38 -1.82 -2.08 -8.75
N ASP A 39 -1.55 -0.85 -9.21
CA ASP A 39 -2.53 -0.04 -9.92
C ASP A 39 -2.43 -0.19 -11.45
N ALA A 40 -1.23 -0.44 -11.98
CA ALA A 40 -0.98 -0.50 -13.43
C ALA A 40 -1.32 -1.85 -14.08
N LEU A 41 -1.09 -2.97 -13.38
CA LEU A 41 -1.20 -4.31 -13.92
C LEU A 41 -2.49 -5.12 -13.65
N PRO A 42 -3.48 -4.70 -12.82
CA PRO A 42 -4.63 -5.56 -12.51
C PRO A 42 -5.34 -6.09 -13.75
N TRP A 43 -5.62 -5.22 -14.73
CA TRP A 43 -6.36 -5.58 -15.93
C TRP A 43 -5.64 -6.62 -16.79
N MET A 44 -4.31 -6.52 -16.89
CA MET A 44 -3.50 -7.49 -17.62
C MET A 44 -3.48 -8.84 -16.91
N VAL A 45 -3.21 -8.84 -15.60
CA VAL A 45 -3.11 -10.07 -14.80
C VAL A 45 -4.45 -10.80 -14.75
N ILE A 46 -5.56 -10.09 -14.59
CA ILE A 46 -6.90 -10.68 -14.56
C ILE A 46 -7.24 -11.34 -15.91
N ARG A 47 -6.89 -10.71 -17.03
CA ARG A 47 -7.19 -11.26 -18.36
C ARG A 47 -6.34 -12.49 -18.71
N VAL A 48 -5.09 -12.52 -18.28
CA VAL A 48 -4.17 -13.62 -18.59
C VAL A 48 -4.38 -14.82 -17.67
N PHE A 49 -4.57 -14.58 -16.37
CA PHE A 49 -4.62 -15.63 -15.34
C PHE A 49 -6.02 -15.91 -14.80
N TYR A 50 -7.05 -15.21 -15.28
CA TYR A 50 -8.44 -15.33 -14.82
C TYR A 50 -8.61 -15.11 -13.30
N PHE A 51 -7.74 -14.28 -12.72
CA PHE A 51 -7.79 -13.97 -11.28
C PHE A 51 -8.98 -13.05 -10.95
N LYS A 52 -9.57 -13.22 -9.77
CA LYS A 52 -10.47 -12.21 -9.21
C LYS A 52 -9.66 -11.01 -8.77
N ILE A 53 -10.17 -9.79 -9.02
CA ILE A 53 -9.50 -8.54 -8.67
C ILE A 53 -9.10 -8.47 -7.18
N LEU A 54 -9.96 -8.96 -6.28
CA LEU A 54 -9.68 -9.00 -4.85
C LEU A 54 -8.54 -9.97 -4.51
N SER A 55 -8.47 -11.12 -5.18
CA SER A 55 -7.40 -12.10 -5.01
C SER A 55 -6.05 -11.53 -5.45
N TYR A 56 -6.03 -10.79 -6.56
CA TYR A 56 -4.83 -10.06 -7.02
C TYR A 56 -4.34 -9.08 -5.94
N TYR A 57 -5.23 -8.21 -5.45
CA TYR A 57 -4.85 -7.22 -4.44
C TYR A 57 -4.37 -7.87 -3.14
N LEU A 58 -4.95 -8.99 -2.70
CA LEU A 58 -4.46 -9.73 -1.53
C LEU A 58 -3.02 -10.21 -1.67
N VAL A 59 -2.68 -10.78 -2.84
CA VAL A 59 -1.32 -11.24 -3.13
C VAL A 59 -0.37 -10.04 -3.12
N VAL A 60 -0.75 -8.94 -3.76
CA VAL A 60 0.08 -7.72 -3.80
C VAL A 60 0.25 -7.11 -2.39
N SER A 61 -0.80 -7.04 -1.57
CA SER A 61 -0.71 -6.57 -0.18
C SER A 61 0.22 -7.44 0.67
N CYS A 62 0.23 -8.75 0.45
CA CYS A 62 1.16 -9.66 1.12
C CYS A 62 2.62 -9.37 0.70
N LEU A 63 2.86 -9.17 -0.59
CA LEU A 63 4.19 -8.79 -1.10
C LEU A 63 4.63 -7.41 -0.60
N LEU A 64 3.71 -6.43 -0.52
CA LEU A 64 3.95 -5.11 0.05
C LEU A 64 4.42 -5.23 1.50
N LEU A 65 3.74 -6.03 2.32
CA LEU A 65 4.16 -6.29 3.70
C LEU A 65 5.58 -6.86 3.76
N PHE A 66 5.90 -7.88 2.95
CA PHE A 66 7.23 -8.48 2.93
C PHE A 66 8.32 -7.51 2.47
N SER A 67 8.00 -6.59 1.57
CA SER A 67 8.96 -5.57 1.09
C SER A 67 9.45 -4.60 2.18
N LEU A 68 8.74 -4.51 3.31
CA LEU A 68 9.10 -3.67 4.47
C LEU A 68 10.05 -4.35 5.47
N PHE A 69 10.37 -5.62 5.26
CA PHE A 69 11.33 -6.36 6.06
C PHE A 69 12.68 -6.42 5.34
N ASP A 70 13.75 -6.31 6.12
CA ASP A 70 15.10 -6.56 5.65
C ASP A 70 15.31 -8.06 5.39
N LYS A 71 16.31 -8.36 4.55
CA LYS A 71 16.60 -9.74 4.12
C LYS A 71 16.90 -10.68 5.29
N GLU A 72 17.60 -10.19 6.32
CA GLU A 72 17.95 -11.02 7.48
C GLU A 72 16.71 -11.36 8.31
N THR A 73 15.82 -10.39 8.57
CA THR A 73 14.54 -10.69 9.23
C THR A 73 13.69 -11.68 8.43
N LEU A 74 13.63 -11.55 7.10
CA LEU A 74 12.88 -12.49 6.24
C LEU A 74 13.45 -13.90 6.30
N LYS A 75 14.78 -14.06 6.32
CA LYS A 75 15.44 -15.36 6.49
C LYS A 75 15.14 -15.96 7.86
N GLN A 76 15.26 -15.18 8.93
CA GLN A 76 15.00 -15.66 10.29
C GLN A 76 13.55 -16.09 10.49
N LYS A 77 12.61 -15.41 9.83
CA LYS A 77 11.16 -15.67 9.93
C LYS A 77 10.60 -16.39 8.70
N PHE A 78 11.45 -17.10 7.94
CA PHE A 78 11.09 -17.68 6.65
C PHE A 78 9.86 -18.59 6.70
N LEU A 79 9.76 -19.45 7.72
CA LEU A 79 8.59 -20.32 7.90
C LEU A 79 7.29 -19.52 8.11
N LEU A 80 7.33 -18.44 8.87
CA LEU A 80 6.16 -17.57 9.09
C LEU A 80 5.78 -16.84 7.80
N VAL A 81 6.76 -16.36 7.04
CA VAL A 81 6.56 -15.71 5.73
C VAL A 81 5.89 -16.68 4.76
N ILE A 82 6.40 -17.90 4.64
CA ILE A 82 5.77 -18.95 3.81
C ILE A 82 4.36 -19.26 4.29
N LEU A 83 4.18 -19.47 5.59
CA LEU A 83 2.87 -19.81 6.15
C LEU A 83 1.84 -18.70 5.85
N LEU A 84 2.22 -17.43 6.03
CA LEU A 84 1.37 -16.30 5.70
C LEU A 84 1.07 -16.26 4.20
N PHE A 85 2.08 -16.46 3.35
CA PHE A 85 1.92 -16.46 1.90
C PHE A 85 0.99 -17.58 1.42
N ILE A 86 1.16 -18.80 1.94
CA ILE A 86 0.28 -19.94 1.67
C ILE A 86 -1.13 -19.63 2.15
N THR A 87 -1.29 -19.07 3.36
CA THR A 87 -2.60 -18.68 3.90
C THR A 87 -3.30 -17.67 2.98
N VAL A 88 -2.57 -16.67 2.49
CA VAL A 88 -3.09 -15.68 1.54
C VAL A 88 -3.52 -16.36 0.23
N ILE A 89 -2.72 -17.28 -0.32
CA ILE A 89 -3.09 -18.03 -1.52
C ILE A 89 -4.34 -18.88 -1.27
N VAL A 90 -4.38 -19.65 -0.18
CA VAL A 90 -5.53 -20.50 0.16
C VAL A 90 -6.79 -19.66 0.31
N ILE A 91 -6.73 -18.49 0.95
CA ILE A 91 -7.89 -17.61 1.08
C ILE A 91 -8.27 -16.99 -0.27
N ALA A 92 -7.28 -16.53 -1.04
CA ALA A 92 -7.49 -15.86 -2.32
C ALA A 92 -8.11 -16.77 -3.39
N TYR A 93 -7.87 -18.09 -3.34
CA TYR A 93 -8.36 -19.04 -4.34
C TYR A 93 -9.35 -20.08 -3.80
N GLY A 94 -9.25 -20.46 -2.53
CA GLY A 94 -10.07 -21.51 -1.93
C GLY A 94 -11.43 -21.04 -1.43
N PHE A 95 -11.60 -19.74 -1.15
CA PHE A 95 -12.86 -19.20 -0.63
C PHE A 95 -13.55 -18.30 -1.67
N THR A 96 -14.85 -18.47 -1.83
CA THR A 96 -15.64 -17.63 -2.74
C THR A 96 -16.28 -16.43 -2.04
N ASN A 97 -16.39 -16.46 -0.71
CA ASN A 97 -17.00 -15.41 0.07
C ASN A 97 -16.11 -14.14 0.09
N PRO A 98 -16.59 -13.00 -0.44
CA PRO A 98 -15.81 -11.76 -0.49
C PRO A 98 -15.56 -11.13 0.89
N GLY A 99 -16.30 -11.55 1.93
CA GLY A 99 -16.07 -11.12 3.30
C GLY A 99 -14.68 -11.50 3.82
N TYR A 100 -14.22 -12.74 3.57
CA TYR A 100 -12.87 -13.17 3.96
C TYR A 100 -11.78 -12.38 3.24
N HIS A 101 -12.00 -12.04 1.97
CA HIS A 101 -11.06 -11.24 1.20
C HIS A 101 -10.91 -9.83 1.78
N ARG A 102 -12.03 -9.17 2.08
CA ARG A 102 -12.00 -7.83 2.67
C ARG A 102 -11.38 -7.83 4.07
N LEU A 103 -11.68 -8.82 4.90
CA LEU A 103 -11.09 -8.96 6.23
C LEU A 103 -9.57 -9.16 6.14
N LEU A 104 -9.11 -10.09 5.30
CA LEU A 104 -7.69 -10.36 5.14
C LEU A 104 -6.94 -9.15 4.57
N PHE A 105 -7.55 -8.44 3.62
CA PHE A 105 -7.00 -7.20 3.09
C PHE A 105 -6.80 -6.16 4.21
N PHE A 106 -7.83 -5.95 5.05
CA PHE A 106 -7.76 -5.05 6.19
C PHE A 106 -6.65 -5.45 7.19
N VAL A 107 -6.53 -6.75 7.48
CA VAL A 107 -5.45 -7.29 8.33
C VAL A 107 -4.07 -7.02 7.73
N LEU A 108 -3.87 -7.29 6.44
CA LEU A 108 -2.57 -7.07 5.78
C LEU A 108 -2.17 -5.59 5.80
N HIS A 109 -3.08 -4.69 5.47
CA HIS A 109 -2.81 -3.24 5.53
C HIS A 109 -2.66 -2.72 6.97
N GLY A 110 -3.35 -3.32 7.95
CA GLY A 110 -3.09 -3.08 9.36
C GLY A 110 -1.66 -3.47 9.76
N LEU A 111 -1.17 -4.62 9.30
CA LEU A 111 0.21 -5.07 9.54
C LEU A 111 1.24 -4.16 8.83
N ILE A 112 0.94 -3.70 7.61
CA ILE A 112 1.75 -2.73 6.87
C ILE A 112 1.85 -1.41 7.67
N LEU A 113 0.72 -0.87 8.13
CA LEU A 113 0.67 0.34 8.95
C LEU A 113 1.49 0.19 10.23
N LEU A 114 1.30 -0.92 10.97
CA LEU A 114 2.06 -1.20 12.18
C LEU A 114 3.57 -1.28 11.88
N ARG A 115 3.94 -1.92 10.76
CA ARG A 115 5.33 -2.03 10.36
C ARG A 115 5.94 -0.68 9.99
N ILE A 116 5.26 0.15 9.21
CA ILE A 116 5.71 1.49 8.84
C ILE A 116 5.87 2.36 10.09
N THR A 117 4.89 2.33 11.00
CA THR A 117 4.93 3.07 12.27
C THR A 117 6.10 2.62 13.15
N HIS A 118 6.35 1.31 13.21
CA HIS A 118 7.53 0.79 13.90
C HIS A 118 8.84 1.28 13.26
N LEU A 119 8.96 1.31 11.93
CA LEU A 119 10.13 1.84 11.24
C LEU A 119 10.33 3.34 11.53
N MET A 120 9.23 4.12 11.55
CA MET A 120 9.25 5.52 11.95
C MET A 120 9.76 5.70 13.37
N GLY A 121 9.28 4.88 14.32
CA GLY A 121 9.74 4.91 15.71
C GLY A 121 11.22 4.59 15.86
N LEU A 122 11.72 3.58 15.14
CA LEU A 122 13.15 3.26 15.13
C LEU A 122 14.00 4.42 14.57
N GLU A 123 13.54 5.06 13.49
CA GLU A 123 14.25 6.20 12.91
C GLU A 123 14.28 7.39 13.86
N LEU A 124 13.16 7.64 14.52
CA LEU A 124 13.04 8.70 15.51
C LEU A 124 13.97 8.46 16.71
N LEU A 125 14.01 7.23 17.25
CA LEU A 125 14.91 6.87 18.34
C LEU A 125 16.38 7.01 17.95
N ARG A 126 16.74 6.64 16.71
CA ARG A 126 18.11 6.70 16.20
C ARG A 126 18.59 8.13 15.94
N THR A 127 17.74 8.97 15.37
CA THR A 127 18.14 10.30 14.87
C THR A 127 17.69 11.46 15.74
N ARG A 128 16.79 11.22 16.71
CA ARG A 128 16.07 12.28 17.46
C ARG A 128 15.37 13.28 16.53
N SER A 129 14.96 12.83 15.34
CA SER A 129 14.25 13.65 14.37
C SER A 129 13.04 12.92 13.81
N LEU A 130 11.94 13.64 13.66
CA LEU A 130 10.76 13.15 12.95
C LEU A 130 10.97 13.39 11.46
N ASN A 131 10.96 12.31 10.68
CA ASN A 131 11.10 12.38 9.23
C ASN A 131 9.72 12.39 8.57
N LEU A 132 9.39 13.49 7.89
CA LEU A 132 8.10 13.72 7.22
C LEU A 132 7.78 12.63 6.20
N PHE A 133 8.77 11.98 5.60
CA PHE A 133 8.56 10.85 4.70
C PHE A 133 7.73 9.74 5.36
N PHE A 134 8.07 9.37 6.59
CA PHE A 134 7.35 8.32 7.32
C PHE A 134 5.96 8.78 7.74
N VAL A 135 5.81 10.05 8.14
CA VAL A 135 4.51 10.63 8.50
C VAL A 135 3.55 10.57 7.31
N VAL A 136 4.01 10.98 6.13
CA VAL A 136 3.21 10.92 4.90
C VAL A 136 2.90 9.46 4.52
N LEU A 137 3.83 8.53 4.74
CA LEU A 137 3.61 7.11 4.45
C LEU A 137 2.60 6.45 5.39
N VAL A 138 2.64 6.80 6.68
CA VAL A 138 1.61 6.41 7.67
C VAL A 138 0.26 6.99 7.26
N PHE A 139 0.22 8.27 6.89
CA PHE A 139 -1.01 8.93 6.47
C PHE A 139 -1.61 8.30 5.20
N TYR A 140 -0.78 7.96 4.21
CA TYR A 140 -1.18 7.20 3.03
C TYR A 140 -1.85 5.88 3.41
N GLU A 141 -1.24 5.13 4.33
CA GLU A 141 -1.75 3.82 4.71
C GLU A 141 -3.04 3.91 5.53
N LEU A 142 -3.20 4.95 6.34
CA LEU A 142 -4.47 5.28 7.01
C LEU A 142 -5.57 5.60 5.99
N LEU A 143 -5.27 6.37 4.94
CA LEU A 143 -6.23 6.65 3.87
C LEU A 143 -6.64 5.36 3.12
N THR A 144 -5.68 4.46 2.89
CA THR A 144 -5.97 3.14 2.33
C THR A 144 -6.95 2.39 3.23
N LEU A 145 -6.65 2.24 4.52
CA LEU A 145 -7.55 1.58 5.47
C LEU A 145 -8.94 2.23 5.55
N ALA A 146 -9.01 3.57 5.55
CA ALA A 146 -10.28 4.30 5.57
C ALA A 146 -11.14 4.00 4.33
N LYS A 147 -10.53 4.00 3.13
CA LYS A 147 -11.21 3.65 1.88
C LYS A 147 -11.80 2.24 1.91
N PHE A 148 -11.10 1.28 2.51
CA PHE A 148 -11.59 -0.09 2.65
C PHE A 148 -12.62 -0.26 3.77
N PHE A 149 -12.49 0.50 4.86
CA PHE A 149 -13.47 0.49 5.95
C PHE A 149 -14.86 0.94 5.47
N GLU A 150 -14.94 1.95 4.61
CA GLU A 150 -16.22 2.37 4.03
C GLU A 150 -16.88 1.28 3.18
N ILE A 151 -16.07 0.55 2.39
CA ILE A 151 -16.53 -0.59 1.60
C ILE A 151 -17.03 -1.72 2.53
N LEU A 152 -16.41 -1.91 3.70
CA LEU A 152 -16.81 -2.90 4.69
C LEU A 152 -18.14 -2.54 5.37
N VAL A 153 -18.34 -1.28 5.73
CA VAL A 153 -19.51 -0.80 6.49
C VAL A 153 -20.74 -0.57 5.61
N LYS A 154 -20.62 -0.65 4.28
CA LYS A 154 -21.71 -0.41 3.31
C LYS A 154 -22.39 0.95 3.53
N VAL A 155 -21.60 1.99 3.78
CA VAL A 155 -22.12 3.37 3.84
C VAL A 155 -22.75 3.70 2.47
N ALA A 156 -23.86 4.43 2.45
CA ALA A 156 -24.69 4.64 1.25
C ALA A 156 -23.90 4.98 -0.04
N ASP A 157 -24.38 4.49 -1.19
CA ASP A 157 -23.64 4.46 -2.46
C ASP A 157 -23.14 5.83 -2.95
N LEU A 158 -23.88 6.91 -2.69
CA LEU A 158 -23.52 8.27 -3.10
C LEU A 158 -22.36 8.87 -2.29
N SER A 159 -22.25 8.54 -0.99
CA SER A 159 -21.12 8.98 -0.16
C SER A 159 -19.83 8.24 -0.51
N VAL A 160 -19.94 6.97 -0.91
CA VAL A 160 -18.78 6.14 -1.26
C VAL A 160 -18.07 6.66 -2.52
N LEU A 161 -18.84 7.06 -3.55
CA LEU A 161 -18.24 7.58 -4.77
C LEU A 161 -17.56 8.94 -4.55
N THR A 162 -18.18 9.82 -3.76
CA THR A 162 -17.60 11.14 -3.44
C THR A 162 -16.32 10.96 -2.63
N ASN A 163 -16.34 10.09 -1.62
CA ASN A 163 -15.15 9.83 -0.83
C ASN A 163 -14.04 9.15 -1.64
N PHE A 164 -14.39 8.27 -2.58
CA PHE A 164 -13.42 7.69 -3.52
C PHE A 164 -12.62 8.78 -4.24
N TYR A 165 -13.27 9.81 -4.80
CA TYR A 165 -12.57 10.87 -5.53
C TYR A 165 -11.71 11.73 -4.60
N ILE A 166 -12.21 12.09 -3.41
CA ILE A 166 -11.47 12.89 -2.43
C ILE A 166 -10.22 12.13 -1.97
N VAL A 167 -10.38 10.90 -1.48
CA VAL A 167 -9.26 10.08 -0.99
C VAL A 167 -8.25 9.80 -2.10
N THR A 168 -8.71 9.45 -3.30
CA THR A 168 -7.81 9.18 -4.43
C THR A 168 -7.06 10.45 -4.86
N GLY A 169 -7.70 11.62 -4.82
CA GLY A 169 -7.04 12.90 -5.08
C GLY A 169 -5.93 13.21 -4.06
N VAL A 170 -6.18 12.95 -2.77
CA VAL A 170 -5.14 13.08 -1.73
C VAL A 170 -4.02 12.07 -1.93
N GLN A 171 -4.35 10.81 -2.27
CA GLN A 171 -3.35 9.77 -2.56
C GLN A 171 -2.49 10.12 -3.79
N ILE A 172 -3.06 10.76 -4.81
CA ILE A 172 -2.33 11.29 -5.97
C ILE A 172 -1.31 12.35 -5.51
N ALA A 173 -1.72 13.31 -4.68
CA ALA A 173 -0.81 14.31 -4.13
C ALA A 173 0.33 13.68 -3.31
N ILE A 174 0.02 12.63 -2.56
CA ILE A 174 1.02 11.84 -1.83
C ILE A 174 1.97 11.08 -2.78
N GLY A 175 1.46 10.49 -3.86
CA GLY A 175 2.29 9.86 -4.89
C GLY A 175 3.26 10.85 -5.54
N ILE A 176 2.81 12.08 -5.80
CA ILE A 176 3.68 13.18 -6.26
C ILE A 176 4.73 13.52 -5.19
N PHE A 177 4.35 13.62 -3.91
CA PHE A 177 5.29 13.82 -2.81
C PHE A 177 6.42 12.77 -2.82
N PHE A 178 6.09 11.48 -2.94
CA PHE A 178 7.09 10.40 -2.98
C PHE A 178 7.93 10.36 -4.28
N THR A 179 7.44 11.00 -5.34
CA THR A 179 8.20 11.20 -6.58
C THR A 179 9.28 12.27 -6.42
N ILE A 180 9.05 13.27 -5.57
CA ILE A 180 9.98 14.38 -5.32
C ILE A 180 10.95 14.03 -4.19
N PHE A 181 10.40 13.49 -3.10
CA PHE A 181 11.08 13.34 -1.82
C PHE A 181 11.45 11.87 -1.55
N ARG A 182 12.70 11.66 -1.13
CA ARG A 182 13.22 10.35 -0.71
C ARG A 182 13.26 10.25 0.81
N GLU A 183 13.22 9.01 1.31
CA GLU A 183 13.38 8.67 2.73
C GLU A 183 14.64 9.34 3.34
N ASP A 184 15.74 9.35 2.61
CA ASP A 184 17.05 9.85 3.05
C ASP A 184 17.23 11.38 2.89
N ASN A 185 16.17 12.10 2.52
CA ASN A 185 16.25 13.54 2.32
C ASN A 185 16.25 14.30 3.65
N ARG A 186 17.40 14.89 3.98
CA ARG A 186 17.60 15.70 5.21
C ARG A 186 16.62 16.86 5.37
N ARG A 187 16.06 17.40 4.28
CA ARG A 187 15.08 18.51 4.33
C ARG A 187 13.73 18.08 4.95
N LEU A 188 13.49 16.78 5.08
CA LEU A 188 12.26 16.22 5.66
C LEU A 188 12.39 15.95 7.16
N SER A 189 13.57 16.11 7.74
CA SER A 189 13.83 15.83 9.15
C SER A 189 13.58 17.06 10.01
N VAL A 190 12.65 16.95 10.96
CA VAL A 190 12.40 17.93 12.00
C VAL A 190 13.02 17.41 13.29
N LYS A 191 14.00 18.12 13.85
CA LYS A 191 14.60 17.75 15.14
C LYS A 191 13.58 17.94 16.26
N LEU A 192 13.50 16.97 17.16
CA LEU A 192 12.77 17.13 18.40
C LEU A 192 13.79 17.52 19.47
N GLU A 193 13.60 18.71 20.04
CA GLU A 193 14.35 19.18 21.21
C GLU A 193 13.88 18.48 22.48
#